data_AF-A0A3C0UIJ4-F1
#
_entry.id   AF-A0A3C0UIJ4-F1
#
_cell.length_a   1.000
_cell.length_b   1.000
_cell.length_c   1.000
_cell.angle_alpha   90.00
_cell.angle_beta   90.00
_cell.angle_gamma   90.00
#
_symmetry.space_group_name_H-M   'P 1'
#
loop_
_entity.id
_entity.type
_entity.pdbx_description
1 polymer ?
#
loop_
_entity_poly.entity_id
_entity_poly.type
_entity_poly.pdbx_seq_one_letter_code
_entity_poly.pdbx_strand_id
1 'polypeptide(L)'
;QGELSVRNFLGQAGVTLTGGRMVQAFGASGFIAALQGIDGVKLGFGNQVKVEIGAADFSNPLSNYQKSYSDVPAAPAANADYGALYFKDAAWVKASYKLSQATTVQGFGLKNTAGPAVASLYGVGLSTMAMPNLLFRADYVKNTEFDQYNTNVQYRLSYRGAVMNQPGSWGMHLDYGKAFARASLGWGDYNATALFPKAGIESWDVTFENTLAKNVMLKLARSFDSKNPVTGAKSVFGEWARAQVEFVF
;
A
#
# COMPACT_ATOMS: atom_id res chain seq x y z
N GLN A 1 -15.59 16.34 1.01
CA GLN A 1 -15.08 16.73 2.34
C GLN A 1 -13.59 17.01 2.19
N GLY A 2 -13.11 18.15 2.71
CA GLY A 2 -11.75 18.64 2.46
C GLY A 2 -10.76 18.25 3.56
N GLU A 3 -9.48 18.16 3.20
CA GLU A 3 -8.35 18.05 4.13
C GLU A 3 -8.01 19.44 4.68
N LEU A 4 -7.86 19.59 6.00
CA LEU A 4 -7.31 20.81 6.61
C LEU A 4 -5.91 20.52 7.13
N SER A 5 -4.92 21.22 6.58
CA SER A 5 -3.52 21.11 6.99
C SER A 5 -3.01 22.45 7.52
N VAL A 6 -2.60 22.48 8.79
CA VAL A 6 -2.04 23.63 9.49
C VAL A 6 -0.54 23.42 9.69
N ARG A 7 0.27 24.35 9.16
CA ARG A 7 1.73 24.35 9.33
C ARG A 7 2.15 25.23 10.50
N ASN A 8 3.29 24.89 11.12
CA ASN A 8 3.80 25.53 12.33
C ASN A 8 2.77 25.48 13.47
N PHE A 9 2.04 24.37 13.54
CA PHE A 9 1.14 24.09 14.65
C PHE A 9 1.95 24.09 15.95
N LEU A 10 1.48 24.78 16.99
CA LEU A 10 2.20 25.09 18.24
C LEU A 10 3.33 26.14 18.13
N GLY A 11 3.41 26.91 17.04
CA GLY A 11 4.43 27.96 16.87
C GLY A 11 5.85 27.43 16.64
N GLN A 12 6.02 26.11 16.51
CA GLN A 12 7.31 25.47 16.24
C GLN A 12 7.48 25.24 14.73
N ALA A 13 8.60 25.72 14.19
CA ALA A 13 8.93 25.53 12.79
C ALA A 13 9.03 24.03 12.44
N GLY A 14 8.32 23.61 11.40
CA GLY A 14 8.41 22.24 10.88
C GLY A 14 7.46 21.22 11.50
N VAL A 15 6.52 21.64 12.36
CA VAL A 15 5.39 20.80 12.79
C VAL A 15 4.18 21.05 11.88
N THR A 16 3.58 19.99 11.35
CA THR A 16 2.35 20.04 10.55
C THR A 16 1.27 19.22 11.23
N LEU A 17 0.09 19.80 11.42
CA LEU A 17 -1.11 19.11 11.85
C LEU A 17 -2.04 18.98 10.64
N THR A 18 -2.51 17.77 10.37
CA THR A 18 -3.54 17.52 9.37
C THR A 18 -4.75 16.91 10.05
N GLY A 19 -5.94 17.42 9.76
CA GLY A 19 -7.21 16.90 10.27
C GLY A 19 -8.25 16.79 9.16
N GLY A 20 -9.17 15.83 9.31
CA GLY A 20 -10.23 15.54 8.36
C GLY A 20 -9.90 14.33 7.48
N ARG A 21 -10.46 14.30 6.27
CA ARG A 21 -10.22 13.22 5.31
C ARG A 21 -8.85 13.37 4.68
N MET A 22 -8.01 12.34 4.76
CA MET A 22 -6.64 12.35 4.24
C MET A 22 -6.26 11.02 3.63
N VAL A 23 -5.31 11.04 2.68
CA VAL A 23 -4.67 9.81 2.19
C VAL A 23 -3.52 9.42 3.12
N GLN A 24 -3.39 8.13 3.38
CA GLN A 24 -2.30 7.58 4.18
C GLN A 24 -1.64 6.42 3.47
N ALA A 25 -0.31 6.46 3.36
CA ALA A 25 0.50 5.37 2.85
C ALA A 25 1.60 4.99 3.85
N PHE A 26 1.88 3.69 3.88
CA PHE A 26 2.88 3.03 4.70
C PHE A 26 3.85 2.24 3.81
N GLY A 27 5.09 2.12 4.27
CA GLY A 27 6.16 1.52 3.49
C GLY A 27 6.67 2.40 2.35
N ALA A 28 7.62 1.87 1.59
CA ALA A 28 8.31 2.56 0.51
C ALA A 28 7.66 2.36 -0.87
N SER A 29 6.98 1.23 -1.07
CA SER A 29 6.31 0.86 -2.33
C SER A 29 5.01 1.62 -2.59
N GLY A 30 4.35 2.08 -1.52
CA GLY A 30 3.00 2.63 -1.57
C GLY A 30 1.90 1.57 -1.67
N PHE A 31 2.22 0.27 -1.55
CA PHE A 31 1.24 -0.82 -1.61
C PHE A 31 0.34 -0.91 -0.37
N ILE A 32 0.74 -0.30 0.74
CA ILE A 32 -0.03 -0.28 1.98
C ILE A 32 -0.57 1.13 2.12
N ALA A 33 -1.70 1.39 1.49
CA ALA A 33 -2.26 2.73 1.45
C ALA A 33 -3.79 2.73 1.53
N ALA A 34 -4.32 3.76 2.18
CA ALA A 34 -5.72 4.12 2.15
C ALA A 34 -5.89 5.32 1.23
N LEU A 35 -5.96 5.05 -0.08
CA LEU A 35 -5.96 6.06 -1.14
C LEU A 35 -7.35 6.70 -1.36
N GLN A 36 -8.44 5.99 -1.01
CA GLN A 36 -9.80 6.55 -0.94
C GLN A 36 -10.01 7.55 0.21
N GLY A 37 -9.02 7.67 1.11
CA GLY A 37 -9.05 8.56 2.24
C GLY A 37 -9.50 7.89 3.54
N ILE A 38 -8.96 8.36 4.65
CA ILE A 38 -9.29 8.01 6.03
C ILE A 38 -9.67 9.28 6.77
N ASP A 39 -10.57 9.19 7.73
CA ASP A 39 -11.02 10.35 8.49
C ASP A 39 -10.33 10.37 9.85
N GLY A 40 -9.48 11.37 10.09
CA GLY A 40 -8.70 11.39 11.32
C GLY A 40 -7.83 12.62 11.51
N VAL A 41 -6.78 12.43 12.31
CA VAL A 41 -5.79 13.45 12.63
C VAL A 41 -4.39 12.87 12.56
N LYS A 42 -3.45 13.63 12.01
CA LYS A 42 -2.02 13.30 12.06
C LYS A 42 -1.15 14.52 12.30
N LEU A 43 -0.02 14.27 12.95
CA LEU A 43 1.04 15.22 13.22
C LEU A 43 2.31 14.75 12.52
N GLY A 44 2.92 15.64 11.73
CA GLY A 44 4.21 15.43 11.09
C GLY A 44 5.25 16.39 11.64
N PHE A 45 6.45 15.91 11.93
CA PHE A 45 7.56 16.73 12.41
C PHE A 45 8.93 16.15 12.03
N GLY A 46 9.98 16.95 12.21
CA GLY A 46 11.37 16.56 11.98
C GLY A 46 11.89 16.96 10.59
N ASN A 47 13.23 17.06 10.49
CA ASN A 47 13.91 17.53 9.29
C ASN A 47 14.60 16.38 8.53
N GLN A 48 15.69 15.85 9.10
CA GLN A 48 16.43 14.72 8.51
C GLN A 48 15.67 13.41 8.66
N VAL A 49 15.18 13.14 9.87
CA VAL A 49 14.20 12.11 10.14
C VAL A 49 12.84 12.79 10.16
N LYS A 50 11.95 12.38 9.27
CA LYS A 50 10.56 12.82 9.25
C LYS A 50 9.72 11.81 9.99
N VAL A 51 9.02 12.23 11.02
CA VAL A 51 8.12 11.40 11.81
C VAL A 51 6.70 11.86 11.55
N GLU A 52 5.80 10.90 11.41
CA GLU A 52 4.36 11.10 11.34
C GLU A 52 3.70 10.20 12.38
N ILE A 53 2.84 10.78 13.20
CA ILE A 53 1.99 10.06 14.15
C ILE A 53 0.54 10.41 13.84
N GLY A 54 -0.37 9.47 13.99
CA GLY A 54 -1.78 9.77 13.74
C GLY A 54 -2.72 8.74 14.31
N ALA A 55 -4.00 9.10 14.29
CA ALA A 55 -5.11 8.23 14.58
C ALA A 55 -6.27 8.58 13.65
N ALA A 56 -6.96 7.57 13.12
CA ALA A 56 -8.03 7.76 12.16
C ALA A 56 -9.01 6.60 12.22
N ASP A 57 -10.21 6.88 11.74
CA ASP A 57 -11.16 5.88 11.28
C ASP A 57 -10.78 5.49 9.84
N PHE A 58 -10.43 4.22 9.69
CA PHE A 58 -10.09 3.53 8.46
C PHE A 58 -11.30 2.78 7.87
N SER A 59 -12.48 2.88 8.49
CA SER A 59 -13.71 2.38 7.89
C SER A 59 -13.97 3.13 6.60
N ASN A 60 -13.93 2.39 5.49
CA ASN A 60 -14.20 2.97 4.19
C ASN A 60 -15.72 3.16 4.04
N PRO A 61 -16.22 4.40 3.85
CA PRO A 61 -17.64 4.65 3.65
C PRO A 61 -18.18 4.04 2.33
N LEU A 62 -17.31 3.60 1.41
CA LEU A 62 -17.67 3.00 0.12
C LEU A 62 -17.69 1.45 0.14
N SER A 63 -17.25 0.80 1.22
CA SER A 63 -17.19 -0.66 1.27
C SER A 63 -18.36 -1.26 2.06
N ASN A 64 -19.39 -1.72 1.36
CA ASN A 64 -20.35 -2.72 1.87
C ASN A 64 -19.70 -4.12 2.03
N TYR A 65 -18.40 -4.26 1.77
CA TYR A 65 -17.66 -5.52 1.87
C TYR A 65 -17.06 -5.68 3.28
N GLN A 66 -17.91 -5.60 4.29
CA GLN A 66 -17.55 -5.98 5.66
C GLN A 66 -17.79 -7.47 5.84
N LYS A 67 -16.78 -8.30 5.57
CA LYS A 67 -16.73 -9.63 6.17
C LYS A 67 -15.58 -9.65 7.16
N SER A 68 -15.90 -9.29 8.41
CA SER A 68 -15.01 -9.46 9.55
C SER A 68 -14.57 -10.92 9.65
N TYR A 69 -13.30 -11.15 9.93
CA TYR A 69 -12.70 -12.47 10.16
C TYR A 69 -13.20 -13.15 11.46
N SER A 70 -14.23 -12.63 12.12
CA SER A 70 -14.61 -13.00 13.50
C SER A 70 -15.30 -14.35 13.63
N ASP A 71 -15.79 -14.97 12.55
CA ASP A 71 -16.61 -16.20 12.62
C ASP A 71 -16.11 -17.36 11.74
N VAL A 72 -14.85 -17.38 11.30
CA VAL A 72 -14.32 -18.52 10.53
C VAL A 72 -13.60 -19.47 11.51
N PRO A 73 -14.19 -20.64 11.86
CA PRO A 73 -13.47 -21.69 12.58
C PRO A 73 -12.22 -22.03 11.77
N ALA A 74 -11.12 -22.42 12.44
CA ALA A 74 -9.86 -22.79 11.80
C ALA A 74 -10.08 -23.66 10.54
N ALA A 75 -10.17 -23.01 9.38
CA ALA A 75 -10.48 -23.70 8.14
C ALA A 75 -9.24 -24.54 7.78
N PRO A 76 -9.43 -25.77 7.31
CA PRO A 76 -8.32 -26.60 6.87
C PRO A 76 -7.51 -25.82 5.83
N ALA A 77 -6.17 -25.91 5.94
CA ALA A 77 -5.17 -25.04 5.28
C ALA A 77 -5.30 -24.88 3.74
N ALA A 78 -6.16 -25.65 3.09
CA ALA A 78 -6.45 -25.55 1.67
C ALA A 78 -7.36 -24.36 1.29
N ASN A 79 -8.19 -23.85 2.23
CA ASN A 79 -9.18 -22.81 1.99
C ASN A 79 -9.14 -21.70 3.06
N ALA A 80 -7.95 -21.26 3.47
CA ALA A 80 -7.83 -20.08 4.33
C ALA A 80 -8.33 -18.86 3.54
N ASP A 81 -9.64 -18.60 3.68
CA ASP A 81 -10.39 -17.58 2.99
C ASP A 81 -9.69 -16.22 3.04
N TYR A 82 -9.78 -15.54 1.90
CA TYR A 82 -9.15 -14.30 1.45
C TYR A 82 -9.46 -13.03 2.27
N GLY A 83 -9.66 -13.17 3.57
CA GLY A 83 -9.93 -12.05 4.47
C GLY A 83 -8.66 -11.25 4.73
N ALA A 84 -8.53 -10.14 4.02
CA ALA A 84 -7.52 -9.14 4.34
C ALA A 84 -7.82 -8.50 5.70
N LEU A 85 -6.79 -7.97 6.36
CA LEU A 85 -6.93 -7.23 7.61
C LEU A 85 -7.78 -5.98 7.40
N TYR A 86 -8.73 -5.79 8.30
CA TYR A 86 -9.57 -4.60 8.36
C TYR A 86 -9.25 -3.85 9.65
N PHE A 87 -8.91 -2.57 9.52
CA PHE A 87 -8.81 -1.66 10.66
C PHE A 87 -10.07 -0.81 10.67
N LYS A 88 -10.68 -0.67 11.84
CA LYS A 88 -11.77 0.29 12.05
C LYS A 88 -11.15 1.59 12.52
N ASP A 89 -10.80 1.67 13.79
CA ASP A 89 -10.06 2.81 14.33
C ASP A 89 -8.62 2.36 14.50
N ALA A 90 -7.64 3.12 13.99
CA ALA A 90 -6.24 2.76 14.16
C ALA A 90 -5.37 3.96 14.46
N ALA A 91 -4.35 3.69 15.26
CA ALA A 91 -3.26 4.62 15.52
C ALA A 91 -1.98 4.14 14.82
N TRP A 92 -1.16 5.08 14.38
CA TRP A 92 0.09 4.77 13.73
C TRP A 92 1.22 5.70 14.12
N VAL A 93 2.43 5.18 13.90
CA VAL A 93 3.66 5.94 13.84
C VAL A 93 4.42 5.53 12.58
N LYS A 94 4.99 6.49 11.88
CA LYS A 94 5.85 6.28 10.72
C LYS A 94 7.06 7.18 10.83
N ALA A 95 8.22 6.65 10.51
CA ALA A 95 9.45 7.41 10.40
C ALA A 95 10.06 7.19 9.02
N SER A 96 10.60 8.25 8.42
CA SER A 96 11.34 8.22 7.17
C SER A 96 12.68 8.92 7.34
N TYR A 97 13.74 8.29 6.84
CA TYR A 97 15.08 8.84 6.86
C TYR A 97 15.73 8.72 5.47
N LYS A 98 16.29 9.83 4.99
CA LYS A 98 17.09 9.85 3.76
C LYS A 98 18.52 9.40 4.10
N LEU A 99 18.84 8.15 3.80
CA LEU A 99 20.20 7.62 3.93
C LEU A 99 21.17 8.31 2.94
N SER A 100 20.67 8.66 1.75
CA SER A 100 21.42 9.38 0.73
C SER A 100 20.47 10.19 -0.16
N GLN A 101 21.00 10.86 -1.19
CA GLN A 101 20.16 11.50 -2.22
C GLN A 101 19.35 10.48 -3.04
N ALA A 102 19.86 9.25 -3.17
CA ALA A 102 19.22 8.18 -3.92
C ALA A 102 18.33 7.29 -3.06
N THR A 103 18.61 7.19 -1.76
CA THR A 103 18.08 6.14 -0.89
C THR A 103 17.32 6.71 0.31
N THR A 104 16.10 6.24 0.51
CA THR A 104 15.26 6.53 1.67
C THR A 104 14.84 5.21 2.32
N VAL A 105 14.92 5.16 3.65
CA VAL A 105 14.35 4.09 4.46
C VAL A 105 13.14 4.61 5.21
N GLN A 106 12.17 3.72 5.42
CA GLN A 106 10.96 4.01 6.16
C GLN A 106 10.68 2.87 7.12
N GLY A 107 10.16 3.20 8.30
CA GLY A 107 9.63 2.24 9.26
C GLY A 107 8.26 2.71 9.73
N PHE A 108 7.37 1.79 10.06
CA PHE A 108 6.07 2.13 10.62
C PHE A 108 5.57 1.08 11.61
N GLY A 109 4.68 1.52 12.49
CA GLY A 109 3.79 0.70 13.29
C GLY A 109 2.36 1.19 13.10
N LEU A 110 1.41 0.28 12.91
CA LEU A 110 -0.02 0.55 12.75
C LEU A 110 -0.77 -0.43 13.64
N LYS A 111 -1.63 0.07 14.52
CA LYS A 111 -2.36 -0.75 15.48
C LYS A 111 -3.84 -0.43 15.45
N ASN A 112 -4.67 -1.46 15.38
CA ASN A 112 -6.10 -1.33 15.55
C ASN A 112 -6.39 -0.97 17.01
N THR A 113 -7.09 0.13 17.22
CA THR A 113 -7.45 0.66 18.54
C THR A 113 -8.91 0.37 18.92
N ALA A 114 -9.73 -0.06 17.95
CA ALA A 114 -11.10 -0.51 18.22
C ALA A 114 -11.60 -1.55 17.20
N GLY A 115 -12.52 -2.42 17.64
CA GLY A 115 -13.15 -3.45 16.80
C GLY A 115 -12.71 -4.89 17.14
N PRO A 116 -13.34 -5.90 16.54
CA PRO A 116 -13.21 -7.30 16.95
C PRO A 116 -11.90 -7.99 16.51
N ALA A 117 -11.15 -7.42 15.56
CA ALA A 117 -9.88 -7.97 15.11
C ALA A 117 -8.71 -7.19 15.72
N VAL A 118 -7.92 -7.82 16.59
CA VAL A 118 -6.66 -7.24 17.06
C VAL A 118 -5.64 -7.44 15.94
N ALA A 119 -5.25 -6.35 15.27
CA ALA A 119 -4.21 -6.36 14.26
C ALA A 119 -3.18 -5.27 14.59
N SER A 120 -1.91 -5.66 14.65
CA SER A 120 -0.79 -4.78 14.90
C SER A 120 0.25 -5.06 13.83
N LEU A 121 0.42 -4.13 12.89
CA LEU A 121 1.38 -4.22 11.82
C LEU A 121 2.63 -3.42 12.15
N TYR A 122 3.78 -4.01 11.84
CA TYR A 122 5.06 -3.31 11.79
C TYR A 122 5.68 -3.57 10.43
N GLY A 123 6.30 -2.55 9.88
CA GLY A 123 6.94 -2.69 8.58
C GLY A 123 8.15 -1.79 8.39
N VAL A 124 9.00 -2.24 7.48
CA VAL A 124 10.17 -1.50 7.02
C VAL A 124 10.18 -1.48 5.51
N GLY A 125 10.60 -0.34 4.95
CA GLY A 125 10.62 -0.10 3.53
C GLY A 125 11.91 0.58 3.09
N LEU A 126 12.34 0.25 1.88
CA LEU A 126 13.48 0.84 1.20
C LEU A 126 13.04 1.39 -0.15
N SER A 127 13.46 2.60 -0.49
CA SER A 127 13.32 3.18 -1.83
C SER A 127 14.69 3.67 -2.27
N THR A 128 15.21 3.18 -3.39
CA THR A 128 16.53 3.55 -3.88
C THR A 128 16.59 3.70 -5.40
N MET A 129 17.15 4.80 -5.89
CA MET A 129 17.52 4.93 -7.30
C MET A 129 18.74 4.06 -7.56
N ALA A 130 18.54 2.88 -8.16
CA ALA A 130 19.60 1.92 -8.44
C ALA A 130 20.53 2.39 -9.58
N MET A 131 19.96 3.10 -10.56
CA MET A 131 20.67 3.77 -11.66
C MET A 131 19.75 4.87 -12.23
N PRO A 132 20.21 5.74 -13.15
CA PRO A 132 19.35 6.75 -13.75
C PRO A 132 18.06 6.13 -14.31
N ASN A 133 16.92 6.67 -13.89
CA ASN A 133 15.58 6.20 -14.25
C ASN A 133 15.17 4.80 -13.74
N LEU A 134 15.99 4.12 -12.93
CA LEU A 134 15.62 2.83 -12.36
C LEU A 134 15.47 2.95 -10.84
N LEU A 135 14.23 2.86 -10.39
CA LEU A 135 13.86 2.95 -8.99
C LEU A 135 13.52 1.56 -8.45
N PHE A 136 14.21 1.15 -7.40
CA PHE A 136 13.89 -0.05 -6.65
C PHE A 136 13.17 0.32 -5.35
N ARG A 137 12.07 -0.39 -5.05
CA ARG A 137 11.34 -0.29 -3.79
C ARG A 137 11.12 -1.68 -3.22
N ALA A 138 11.25 -1.78 -1.90
CA ALA A 138 11.01 -3.01 -1.16
C ALA A 138 10.25 -2.70 0.11
N ASP A 139 9.36 -3.59 0.52
CA ASP A 139 8.70 -3.56 1.82
C ASP A 139 8.65 -4.95 2.44
N TYR A 140 8.86 -4.98 3.76
CA TYR A 140 8.58 -6.11 4.62
C TYR A 140 7.61 -5.65 5.69
N VAL A 141 6.53 -6.41 5.87
CA VAL A 141 5.51 -6.12 6.89
C VAL A 141 5.19 -7.38 7.65
N LYS A 142 4.96 -7.23 8.95
CA LYS A 142 4.58 -8.32 9.84
C LYS A 142 3.39 -7.91 10.70
N ASN A 143 2.42 -8.80 10.82
CA ASN A 143 1.37 -8.74 11.82
C ASN A 143 1.84 -9.48 13.09
N THR A 144 1.88 -8.78 14.22
CA THR A 144 2.37 -9.35 15.49
C THR A 144 1.30 -10.08 16.29
N GLU A 145 0.03 -9.97 15.89
CA GLU A 145 -1.10 -10.58 16.61
C GLU A 145 -1.43 -12.00 16.11
N PHE A 146 -0.67 -12.51 15.14
CA PHE A 146 -0.85 -13.84 14.56
C PHE A 146 0.47 -14.59 14.51
N ASP A 147 0.45 -15.89 14.78
CA ASP A 147 1.66 -16.71 14.87
C ASP A 147 2.12 -17.27 13.51
N GLN A 148 1.21 -17.40 12.53
CA GLN A 148 1.49 -17.98 11.22
C GLN A 148 0.89 -17.14 10.10
N TYR A 149 1.55 -17.17 8.93
CA TYR A 149 1.09 -16.47 7.71
C TYR A 149 0.87 -14.97 7.96
N ASN A 150 1.78 -14.40 8.74
CA ASN A 150 1.68 -13.09 9.35
C ASN A 150 2.69 -12.11 8.75
N THR A 151 3.29 -12.41 7.61
CA THR A 151 4.26 -11.55 6.93
C THR A 151 3.79 -11.19 5.54
N ASN A 152 4.23 -10.07 5.01
CA ASN A 152 4.10 -9.69 3.62
C ASN A 152 5.44 -9.15 3.14
N VAL A 153 5.85 -9.56 1.93
CA VAL A 153 7.01 -8.98 1.25
C VAL A 153 6.64 -8.50 -0.13
N GLN A 154 7.18 -7.36 -0.51
CA GLN A 154 6.88 -6.72 -1.78
C GLN A 154 8.13 -6.08 -2.34
N TYR A 155 8.36 -6.26 -3.63
CA TYR A 155 9.45 -5.66 -4.39
C TYR A 155 8.89 -5.03 -5.65
N ARG A 156 9.40 -3.85 -6.01
CA ARG A 156 9.06 -3.13 -7.23
C ARG A 156 10.32 -2.59 -7.87
N LEU A 157 10.49 -2.88 -9.15
CA LEU A 157 11.50 -2.27 -9.99
C LEU A 157 10.80 -1.43 -11.06
N SER A 158 10.98 -0.12 -11.02
CA SER A 158 10.35 0.83 -11.95
C SER A 158 11.39 1.47 -12.86
N TYR A 159 11.21 1.32 -14.17
CA TYR A 159 11.98 2.02 -15.20
C TYR A 159 11.18 3.20 -15.75
N ARG A 160 11.70 4.41 -15.54
CA ARG A 160 11.02 5.68 -15.86
C ARG A 160 9.62 5.71 -15.23
N GLY A 161 8.78 6.58 -15.75
CA GLY A 161 7.35 6.63 -15.49
C GLY A 161 6.71 7.37 -16.65
N ALA A 162 5.48 7.00 -17.01
CA ALA A 162 4.71 7.82 -17.92
C ALA A 162 4.32 9.12 -17.19
N VAL A 163 4.52 10.26 -17.85
CA VAL A 163 4.24 11.59 -17.30
C VAL A 163 2.99 12.12 -17.99
N MET A 164 1.91 12.33 -17.25
CA MET A 164 0.57 12.64 -17.78
C MET A 164 0.53 13.86 -18.72
N ASN A 165 1.42 14.83 -18.54
CA ASN A 165 1.47 16.05 -19.35
C ASN A 165 2.52 16.02 -20.48
N GLN A 166 3.21 14.89 -20.68
CA GLN A 166 4.23 14.71 -21.73
C GLN A 166 3.81 13.57 -22.66
N PRO A 167 3.14 13.87 -23.78
CA PRO A 167 2.82 12.88 -24.81
C PRO A 167 4.06 12.09 -25.25
N GLY A 168 3.91 10.79 -25.42
CA GLY A 168 4.99 9.87 -25.79
C GLY A 168 5.88 9.41 -24.63
N SER A 169 5.75 9.99 -23.43
CA SER A 169 6.43 9.47 -22.25
C SER A 169 5.92 8.07 -21.90
N TRP A 170 6.80 7.23 -21.38
CA TRP A 170 6.48 5.85 -21.04
C TRP A 170 7.30 5.38 -19.85
N GLY A 171 6.78 4.35 -19.19
CA GLY A 171 7.45 3.66 -18.11
C GLY A 171 7.03 2.21 -18.04
N MET A 172 7.77 1.44 -17.27
CA MET A 172 7.45 0.06 -16.97
C MET A 172 7.78 -0.23 -15.52
N HIS A 173 7.05 -1.13 -14.89
CA HIS A 173 7.48 -1.69 -13.62
C HIS A 173 7.22 -3.20 -13.54
N LEU A 174 8.12 -3.86 -12.83
CA LEU A 174 8.04 -5.27 -12.46
C LEU A 174 7.87 -5.35 -10.95
N ASP A 175 6.83 -6.03 -10.52
CA ASP A 175 6.47 -6.25 -9.13
C ASP A 175 6.59 -7.73 -8.78
N TYR A 176 7.06 -8.00 -7.58
CA TYR A 176 6.87 -9.27 -6.90
C TYR A 176 6.18 -9.01 -5.58
N GLY A 177 5.14 -9.77 -5.29
CA GLY A 177 4.47 -9.71 -4.01
C GLY A 177 4.22 -11.10 -3.47
N LYS A 178 4.47 -11.29 -2.18
CA LYS A 178 3.99 -12.44 -1.42
C LYS A 178 3.21 -11.90 -0.23
N ALA A 179 1.89 -11.88 -0.37
CA ALA A 179 0.99 -11.34 0.63
C ALA A 179 0.18 -12.46 1.28
N PHE A 180 0.41 -12.72 2.56
CA PHE A 180 -0.43 -13.60 3.33
C PHE A 180 -1.67 -12.85 3.85
N ALA A 181 -2.81 -13.54 3.90
CA ALA A 181 -4.09 -12.90 4.23
C ALA A 181 -4.07 -12.16 5.58
N ARG A 182 -3.38 -12.72 6.58
CA ARG A 182 -3.28 -12.18 7.95
C ARG A 182 -2.25 -11.07 8.10
N ALA A 183 -1.61 -10.62 7.02
CA ALA A 183 -0.68 -9.48 7.03
C ALA A 183 -0.95 -8.46 5.92
N SER A 184 -1.93 -8.74 5.04
CA SER A 184 -2.34 -7.83 3.97
C SER A 184 -3.50 -6.95 4.41
N LEU A 185 -3.42 -5.66 4.10
CA LEU A 185 -4.53 -4.74 4.33
C LEU A 185 -5.56 -4.89 3.22
N GLY A 186 -6.84 -4.91 3.60
CA GLY A 186 -7.96 -5.10 2.67
C GLY A 186 -8.33 -3.90 1.83
N TRP A 187 -7.55 -2.83 1.89
CA TRP A 187 -7.80 -1.61 1.13
C TRP A 187 -7.30 -1.77 -0.29
N GLY A 188 -8.00 -2.62 -1.04
CA GLY A 188 -7.91 -2.60 -2.48
C GLY A 188 -8.72 -1.42 -3.00
N ASP A 189 -8.04 -0.34 -3.38
CA ASP A 189 -8.61 0.59 -4.34
C ASP A 189 -8.86 -0.20 -5.63
N TYR A 190 -10.12 -0.59 -5.82
CA TYR A 190 -10.59 -1.26 -7.03
C TYR A 190 -10.38 -0.40 -8.30
N ASN A 191 -10.01 0.89 -8.16
CA ASN A 191 -10.15 1.90 -9.21
C ASN A 191 -8.89 2.68 -9.66
N ALA A 192 -7.68 2.43 -9.16
CA ALA A 192 -6.51 3.19 -9.66
C ALA A 192 -5.29 2.37 -10.10
N THR A 193 -5.11 1.15 -9.63
CA THR A 193 -3.98 0.30 -10.05
C THR A 193 -4.35 -1.16 -9.85
N ALA A 194 -4.47 -1.92 -10.93
CA ALA A 194 -4.63 -3.37 -10.87
C ALA A 194 -3.33 -4.08 -10.42
N LEU A 195 -2.64 -3.62 -9.36
CA LEU A 195 -1.24 -4.02 -9.10
C LEU A 195 -0.95 -4.35 -7.65
N PHE A 196 -1.97 -4.62 -6.86
CA PHE A 196 -1.77 -5.01 -5.47
C PHE A 196 -1.60 -6.53 -5.40
N PRO A 197 -0.61 -7.06 -4.65
CA PRO A 197 -0.68 -8.45 -4.25
C PRO A 197 -1.95 -8.61 -3.40
N LYS A 198 -2.96 -9.25 -3.97
CA LYS A 198 -4.19 -9.54 -3.23
C LYS A 198 -3.82 -10.39 -2.02
N ALA A 199 -4.50 -10.15 -0.91
CA ALA A 199 -4.37 -10.98 0.28
C ALA A 199 -4.45 -12.47 -0.10
N GLY A 200 -3.45 -13.25 0.30
CA GLY A 200 -3.38 -14.68 -0.02
C GLY A 200 -2.84 -15.02 -1.41
N ILE A 201 -2.08 -14.12 -2.06
CA ILE A 201 -1.42 -14.38 -3.35
C ILE A 201 0.09 -14.14 -3.26
N GLU A 202 0.84 -15.02 -3.91
CA GLU A 202 2.21 -14.78 -4.36
C GLU A 202 2.19 -14.61 -5.89
N SER A 203 2.72 -13.51 -6.43
CA SER A 203 2.69 -13.24 -7.87
C SER A 203 3.87 -12.37 -8.33
N TRP A 204 4.13 -12.47 -9.63
CA TRP A 204 4.85 -11.45 -10.38
C TRP A 204 3.87 -10.67 -11.24
N ASP A 205 4.07 -9.36 -11.32
CA ASP A 205 3.22 -8.47 -12.11
C ASP A 205 4.10 -7.54 -12.94
N VAL A 206 3.76 -7.37 -14.22
CA VAL A 206 4.41 -6.39 -15.10
C VAL A 206 3.39 -5.37 -15.56
N THR A 207 3.77 -4.10 -15.51
CA THR A 207 2.97 -3.00 -16.01
C THR A 207 3.77 -2.15 -16.96
N PHE A 208 3.15 -1.83 -18.08
CA PHE A 208 3.60 -0.82 -19.02
C PHE A 208 2.64 0.36 -19.01
N GLU A 209 3.19 1.56 -19.04
CA GLU A 209 2.43 2.81 -19.06
C GLU A 209 2.93 3.70 -20.19
N ASN A 210 2.02 4.34 -20.92
CA ASN A 210 2.35 5.30 -21.97
C ASN A 210 1.36 6.47 -22.00
N THR A 211 1.87 7.70 -21.99
CA THR A 211 1.05 8.90 -22.18
C THR A 211 0.76 9.07 -23.67
N LEU A 212 -0.47 8.76 -24.09
CA LEU A 212 -0.92 8.85 -25.48
C LEU A 212 -1.08 10.32 -25.92
N ALA A 213 -1.64 11.14 -25.03
CA ALA A 213 -1.83 12.57 -25.21
C ALA A 213 -1.79 13.27 -23.84
N LYS A 214 -1.78 14.60 -23.81
CA LYS A 214 -1.90 15.34 -22.55
C LYS A 214 -3.15 14.85 -21.82
N ASN A 215 -2.98 14.44 -20.56
CA ASN A 215 -4.02 13.94 -19.69
C ASN A 215 -4.65 12.58 -20.09
N VAL A 216 -4.06 11.86 -21.06
CA VAL A 216 -4.54 10.55 -21.53
C VAL A 216 -3.41 9.53 -21.46
N MET A 217 -3.59 8.47 -20.66
CA MET A 217 -2.59 7.43 -20.46
C MET A 217 -3.13 6.04 -20.76
N LEU A 218 -2.38 5.24 -21.52
CA LEU A 218 -2.57 3.81 -21.64
C LEU A 218 -1.79 3.10 -20.54
N LYS A 219 -2.45 2.16 -19.86
CA LYS A 219 -1.83 1.20 -18.94
C LYS A 219 -2.14 -0.22 -19.37
N LEU A 220 -1.09 -1.02 -19.51
CA LEU A 220 -1.18 -2.46 -19.75
C LEU A 220 -0.56 -3.17 -18.55
N ALA A 221 -1.25 -4.14 -17.98
CA ALA A 221 -0.73 -4.90 -16.85
C ALA A 221 -1.00 -6.39 -17.01
N ARG A 222 -0.09 -7.21 -16.51
CA ARG A 222 -0.22 -8.67 -16.52
C ARG A 222 0.40 -9.28 -15.28
N SER A 223 -0.32 -10.22 -14.68
CA SER A 223 0.19 -11.10 -13.65
C SER A 223 0.61 -12.45 -14.24
N PHE A 224 1.64 -13.06 -13.67
CA PHE A 224 2.10 -14.39 -14.02
C PHE A 224 2.71 -15.10 -12.81
N ASP A 225 2.81 -16.44 -12.90
CA ASP A 225 3.32 -17.29 -11.83
C ASP A 225 2.57 -17.12 -10.49
N SER A 226 1.26 -16.85 -10.58
CA SER A 226 0.40 -16.62 -9.42
C SER A 226 0.15 -17.92 -8.63
N LYS A 227 0.51 -17.89 -7.34
CA LYS A 227 0.46 -19.03 -6.42
C LYS A 227 -0.24 -18.68 -5.11
N ASN A 228 -0.72 -19.71 -4.43
CA ASN A 228 -1.08 -19.62 -3.02
C ASN A 228 0.22 -19.54 -2.19
N PRO A 229 0.42 -18.51 -1.36
CA PRO A 229 1.67 -18.30 -0.63
C PRO A 229 1.91 -19.32 0.50
N VAL A 230 0.86 -20.07 0.89
CA VAL A 230 0.89 -21.13 1.89
C VAL A 230 1.21 -22.48 1.24
N THR A 231 0.45 -22.88 0.22
CA THR A 231 0.52 -24.23 -0.35
C THR A 231 1.42 -24.32 -1.59
N GLY A 232 1.78 -23.20 -2.21
CA GLY A 232 2.50 -23.15 -3.48
C GLY A 232 1.68 -23.60 -4.69
N ALA A 233 0.43 -24.03 -4.49
CA ALA A 233 -0.49 -24.40 -5.56
C ALA A 233 -0.81 -23.18 -6.44
N LYS A 234 -1.21 -23.41 -7.69
CA LYS A 234 -1.70 -22.32 -8.56
C LYS A 234 -2.81 -21.54 -7.86
N SER A 235 -2.73 -20.22 -7.90
CA SER A 235 -3.74 -19.36 -7.30
C SER A 235 -5.10 -19.56 -7.96
N VAL A 236 -6.17 -19.63 -7.17
CA VAL A 236 -7.55 -19.70 -7.70
C VAL A 236 -7.96 -18.42 -8.41
N PHE A 237 -7.28 -17.30 -8.15
CA PHE A 237 -7.51 -16.05 -8.88
C PHE A 237 -6.87 -16.04 -10.27
N GLY A 238 -6.03 -17.04 -10.57
CA GLY A 238 -5.35 -17.20 -11.84
C GLY A 238 -4.40 -16.06 -12.18
N GLU A 239 -3.81 -16.19 -13.37
CA GLU A 239 -3.13 -15.09 -14.03
C GLU A 239 -4.17 -14.16 -14.66
N TRP A 240 -3.87 -12.87 -14.73
CA TRP A 240 -4.78 -11.89 -15.32
C TRP A 240 -4.01 -10.92 -16.21
N ALA A 241 -4.72 -10.32 -17.17
CA ALA A 241 -4.21 -9.23 -17.98
C ALA A 241 -5.24 -8.11 -18.03
N ARG A 242 -4.77 -6.86 -18.04
CA ARG A 242 -5.61 -5.66 -18.10
C ARG A 242 -5.03 -4.68 -19.11
N ALA A 243 -5.91 -4.08 -19.89
CA ALA A 243 -5.64 -2.86 -20.63
C ALA A 243 -6.62 -1.79 -20.15
N GLN A 244 -6.12 -0.59 -19.87
CA GLN A 244 -6.90 0.52 -19.34
C GLN A 244 -6.43 1.82 -19.99
N VAL A 245 -7.37 2.70 -20.31
CA VAL A 245 -7.08 4.10 -20.65
C VAL A 245 -7.56 4.98 -19.51
N GLU A 246 -6.67 5.83 -19.02
CA GLU A 246 -6.93 6.78 -17.94
C GLU A 246 -7.01 8.19 -18.48
N PHE A 247 -8.01 8.93 -17.99
CA PHE A 247 -8.25 10.34 -18.28
C PHE A 247 -8.17 11.12 -16.97
N VAL A 248 -7.38 12.19 -16.92
CA VAL A 248 -7.29 13.08 -15.75
C VAL A 248 -7.69 14.49 -16.17
N PHE A 249 -8.81 14.97 -15.66
CA PHE A 249 -9.36 16.29 -16.00
C PHE A 249 -8.79 17.38 -15.09
#